data_AF-A0A924IMI6-F1
#
_entry.id   AF-A0A924IMI6-F1
#
_cell.length_a   1.000
_cell.length_b   1.000
_cell.length_c   1.000
_cell.angle_alpha   90.00
_cell.angle_beta   90.00
_cell.angle_gamma   90.00
#
_symmetry.space_group_name_H-M   'P 1'
#
loop_
_entity.id
_entity.type
_entity.pdbx_description
1 polymer ?
#
loop_
_entity_poly.entity_id
_entity_poly.type
_entity_poly.pdbx_seq_one_letter_code
_entity_poly.pdbx_strand_id
1 'polypeptide(L)' 'MTVKNLPGKAQGYKVNINKADEHELQLLPYVGPQVAKRIIAARPFKSVDDLLKVKGIATI' A
#
# COMPACT_ATOMS: atom_id res chain seq x y z
N MET A 1 -15.20 -12.60 32.12
CA MET A 1 -13.95 -11.81 32.03
C MET A 1 -14.08 -10.86 30.85
N THR A 2 -14.06 -9.58 31.20
CA THR A 2 -14.19 -8.31 30.46
C THR A 2 -14.01 -8.32 28.94
N VAL A 3 -14.99 -7.71 28.28
CA VAL A 3 -15.10 -7.38 26.85
C VAL A 3 -13.86 -6.74 26.24
N LYS A 4 -13.59 -7.02 24.94
CA LYS A 4 -13.05 -6.05 23.98
C LYS A 4 -13.23 -6.54 22.54
N ASN A 5 -14.49 -6.62 22.11
CA ASN A 5 -14.77 -6.30 20.71
C ASN A 5 -14.55 -4.79 20.58
N LEU A 6 -13.46 -4.38 19.94
CA LEU A 6 -13.15 -2.97 19.69
C LEU A 6 -13.91 -2.55 18.42
N PRO A 7 -14.84 -1.58 18.50
CA PRO A 7 -15.60 -1.14 17.33
C PRO A 7 -14.67 -0.40 16.36
N GLY A 8 -14.67 -0.83 15.10
CA GLY A 8 -14.23 -0.02 13.96
C GLY A 8 -12.75 0.33 13.90
N LYS A 9 -11.87 -0.65 13.68
CA LYS A 9 -10.69 -0.37 12.83
C LYS A 9 -11.03 -0.88 11.44
N ALA A 10 -11.15 0.01 10.47
CA ALA A 10 -11.12 -0.36 9.06
C ALA A 10 -9.99 -1.40 8.92
N GLN A 11 -10.33 -2.64 8.57
CA GLN A 11 -9.34 -3.67 8.32
C GLN A 11 -8.53 -3.21 7.11
N GLY A 12 -7.49 -2.41 7.36
CA GLY A 12 -6.62 -1.89 6.32
C GLY A 12 -5.98 -3.08 5.65
N TYR A 13 -6.31 -3.30 4.39
CA TYR A 13 -5.67 -4.31 3.56
C TYR A 13 -4.17 -4.00 3.52
N LYS A 14 -3.36 -4.85 4.17
CA LYS A 14 -1.91 -4.73 4.15
C LYS A 14 -1.40 -5.40 2.89
N VAL A 15 -1.01 -4.59 1.90
CA VAL A 15 -0.44 -5.06 0.65
C VAL A 15 1.08 -5.16 0.79
N ASN A 16 1.66 -6.28 0.36
CA ASN A 16 3.11 -6.45 0.38
C ASN A 16 3.74 -5.76 -0.83
N ILE A 17 4.27 -4.56 -0.66
CA ILE A 17 4.79 -3.71 -1.77
C ILE A 17 5.88 -4.37 -2.62
N ASN A 18 6.62 -5.34 -2.08
CA ASN A 18 7.70 -6.06 -2.76
C ASN A 18 7.24 -7.31 -3.52
N LYS A 19 6.05 -7.84 -3.20
CA LYS A 19 5.53 -9.08 -3.78
C LYS A 19 4.16 -8.97 -4.42
N ALA A 20 3.41 -7.94 -4.08
CA ALA A 20 2.03 -7.76 -4.50
C ALA A 20 1.91 -7.64 -6.02
N ASP A 21 0.79 -8.08 -6.55
CA ASP A 21 0.47 -7.92 -7.96
C ASP A 21 -0.01 -6.49 -8.26
N GLU A 22 -0.06 -6.13 -9.55
CA GLU A 22 -0.49 -4.79 -9.97
C GLU A 22 -1.88 -4.44 -9.43
N HIS A 23 -2.81 -5.41 -9.47
CA HIS A 23 -4.17 -5.26 -8.95
C HIS A 23 -4.19 -5.03 -7.43
N GLU A 24 -3.38 -5.75 -6.67
CA GLU A 24 -3.32 -5.57 -5.21
C GLU A 24 -2.75 -4.19 -4.85
N LEU A 25 -1.74 -3.74 -5.59
CA LEU A 25 -1.19 -2.38 -5.42
C LEU A 25 -2.26 -1.32 -5.73
N GLN A 26 -3.11 -1.53 -6.73
CA GLN A 26 -4.22 -0.64 -7.07
C GLN A 26 -5.31 -0.56 -6.00
N LEU A 27 -5.39 -1.52 -5.07
CA LEU A 27 -6.30 -1.45 -3.92
C LEU A 27 -5.83 -0.42 -2.89
N LEU A 28 -4.56 0.00 -2.96
CA LEU A 28 -4.05 1.04 -2.08
C LEU A 28 -4.64 2.40 -2.49
N PRO A 29 -5.05 3.23 -1.51
CA PRO A 29 -5.55 4.55 -1.80
C PRO A 29 -4.48 5.35 -2.55
N TYR A 30 -4.90 6.10 -3.57
CA TYR A 30 -4.04 6.93 -4.42
C TYR A 30 -3.07 6.17 -5.32
N VAL A 31 -3.13 4.83 -5.37
CA VAL A 31 -2.32 4.02 -6.29
C VAL A 31 -3.16 3.63 -7.51
N GLY A 32 -2.97 4.36 -8.61
CA GLY A 32 -3.54 3.99 -9.91
C GLY A 32 -2.67 2.98 -10.67
N PRO A 33 -3.12 2.48 -11.84
CA PRO A 33 -2.39 1.51 -12.66
C PRO A 33 -0.99 1.99 -13.07
N GLN A 34 -0.82 3.28 -13.36
CA GLN A 34 0.49 3.85 -13.66
C GLN A 34 1.42 3.84 -12.45
N VAL A 35 0.90 4.12 -11.25
CA VAL A 35 1.67 4.12 -10.01
C VAL A 35 2.04 2.69 -9.63
N ALA A 36 1.10 1.74 -9.72
CA ALA A 36 1.36 0.31 -9.47
C ALA A 36 2.49 -0.22 -10.35
N LYS A 37 2.49 0.09 -11.66
CA LYS A 37 3.60 -0.27 -12.57
C LYS A 37 4.94 0.31 -12.14
N ARG A 38 4.95 1.57 -11.70
CA ARG A 38 6.18 2.22 -11.20
C ARG A 38 6.67 1.58 -9.89
N ILE A 39 5.75 1.20 -9.00
CA ILE A 39 6.08 0.47 -7.77
C ILE A 39 6.75 -0.85 -8.13
N ILE A 40 6.15 -1.64 -9.02
CA ILE A 40 6.72 -2.93 -9.45
C ILE A 40 8.11 -2.74 -10.07
N ALA A 41 8.28 -1.73 -10.93
CA ALA A 41 9.55 -1.43 -11.59
C ALA A 41 10.64 -0.90 -10.63
N ALA A 42 10.25 -0.24 -9.54
CA ALA A 42 11.18 0.34 -8.56
C ALA A 42 11.54 -0.62 -7.42
N ARG A 43 11.04 -1.87 -7.43
CA ARG A 43 11.43 -2.90 -6.47
C ARG A 43 12.95 -3.17 -6.52
N PRO A 44 13.57 -3.55 -5.39
CA PRO A 44 12.98 -3.78 -4.07
C PRO A 44 12.94 -2.52 -3.18
N PHE A 45 11.90 -2.40 -2.35
CA PHE A 45 11.76 -1.36 -1.33
C PHE A 45 12.21 -1.88 0.05
N LYS A 46 12.96 -1.04 0.78
CA LYS A 46 13.38 -1.35 2.16
C LYS A 46 12.32 -1.02 3.21
N SER A 47 11.55 0.04 2.96
CA SER A 47 10.54 0.58 3.88
C SER A 47 9.38 1.16 3.10
N VAL A 48 8.24 1.39 3.78
CA VAL A 48 7.06 2.01 3.17
C VAL A 48 7.36 3.43 2.69
N ASP A 49 8.18 4.19 3.41
CA ASP A 49 8.63 5.53 3.01
C ASP A 49 9.37 5.55 1.67
N ASP A 50 9.96 4.43 1.25
CA ASP A 50 10.65 4.34 -0.04
C ASP A 50 9.66 4.46 -1.22
N LEU A 51 8.38 4.18 -0.99
CA LEU A 51 7.30 4.46 -1.94
C LEU A 51 7.17 5.96 -2.24
N LEU A 52 7.49 6.85 -1.30
CA LEU A 52 7.44 8.30 -1.56
C LEU A 52 8.43 8.74 -2.65
N LYS A 53 9.45 7.92 -2.94
CA LYS A 53 10.38 8.17 -4.07
C LYS A 53 9.75 7.85 -5.43
N VAL A 54 8.67 7.06 -5.44
CA VAL A 54 7.93 6.73 -6.66
C VAL A 54 7.08 7.93 -7.06
N LYS A 55 7.44 8.59 -8.16
CA LYS A 55 6.66 9.70 -8.73
C LYS A 55 5.20 9.29 -8.91
N GLY A 56 4.28 10.04 -8.32
CA GLY A 56 2.84 9.82 -8.41
C GLY A 56 2.20 9.22 -7.16
N ILE A 57 2.99 8.89 -6.12
CA ILE A 57 2.45 8.64 -4.78
C ILE A 57 2.30 9.99 -4.09
N ALA A 58 1.09 10.57 -4.18
CA ALA A 58 0.76 11.80 -3.48
C ALA A 58 0.38 11.43 -2.04
N THR A 59 1.22 11.78 -1.07
CA THR A 59 0.77 11.86 0.32
C THR A 59 -0.05 13.14 0.44
N ILE A 60 -1.27 13.03 0.96
CA ILE A 60 -2.03 14.18 1.46
C ILE A 60 -1.49 14.63 2.81
#